data_AF-A0A2J7Z8G7-F1
#
_entry.id   AF-A0A2J7Z8G7-F1
#
_cell.length_a   1.000
_cell.length_b   1.000
_cell.length_c   1.000
_cell.angle_alpha   90.00
_cell.angle_beta   90.00
_cell.angle_gamma   90.00
#
_symmetry.space_group_name_H-M   'P 1'
#
loop_
_entity.id
_entity.type
_entity.pdbx_description
1 polymer ?
#
loop_
_entity_poly.entity_id
_entity_poly.type
_entity_poly.pdbx_seq_one_letter_code
_entity_poly.pdbx_strand_id
1 'polypeptide(L)'
;MQTRRMCLDCQTITDTPILLWAIERASGPAFPVYACPDCAPARLTTDQAMAQLFNHTTHCDACTPLDSCALGWALSRVVGRALRRRRPEPADGPPEPVEAP
;
A
#
# COMPACT_ATOMS: atom_id res chain seq x y z
N MET A 1 18.62 7.38 -8.04
CA MET A 1 18.51 6.19 -8.91
C MET A 1 17.22 5.47 -8.52
N GLN A 2 16.17 5.48 -9.37
CA GLN A 2 14.92 4.78 -9.04
C GLN A 2 15.12 3.28 -9.29
N THR A 3 14.85 2.47 -8.27
CA THR A 3 15.07 1.03 -8.33
C THR A 3 13.90 0.38 -9.06
N ARG A 4 14.05 0.10 -10.35
CA ARG A 4 13.07 -0.69 -11.12
C ARG A 4 12.98 -2.11 -10.59
N ARG A 5 11.77 -2.62 -10.41
CA ARG A 5 11.52 -4.02 -10.02
C ARG A 5 10.40 -4.63 -10.85
N MET A 6 10.49 -5.95 -11.05
CA MET A 6 9.43 -6.75 -11.64
C MET A 6 8.31 -6.95 -10.61
N CYS A 7 7.06 -6.75 -11.00
CA CYS A 7 5.91 -7.11 -10.16
C CYS A 7 5.75 -8.64 -10.07
N LEU A 8 5.54 -9.16 -8.85
CA LEU A 8 5.26 -10.58 -8.63
C LEU A 8 4.02 -11.08 -9.39
N ASP A 9 2.94 -10.30 -9.37
CA ASP A 9 1.65 -10.75 -9.90
C ASP A 9 1.54 -10.62 -11.42
N CYS A 10 1.73 -9.40 -11.96
CA CYS A 10 1.54 -9.13 -13.38
C CYS A 10 2.83 -9.13 -14.23
N GLN A 11 4.00 -9.36 -13.61
CA GLN A 11 5.30 -9.38 -14.30
C GLN A 11 5.63 -8.11 -15.10
N THR A 12 4.98 -6.99 -14.78
CA THR A 12 5.32 -5.68 -15.35
C THR A 12 6.46 -5.06 -14.55
N ILE A 13 7.45 -4.48 -15.24
CA ILE A 13 8.51 -3.69 -14.60
C ILE A 13 7.92 -2.34 -14.17
N THR A 14 8.11 -1.98 -12.90
CA THR A 14 7.61 -0.72 -12.33
C THR A 14 8.74 0.12 -11.75
N ASP A 15 8.60 1.44 -11.87
CA ASP A 15 9.47 2.44 -11.26
C ASP A 15 9.09 2.76 -9.81
N THR A 16 7.88 2.36 -9.38
CA THR A 16 7.36 2.57 -8.01
C THR A 16 7.03 1.22 -7.36
N PRO A 17 8.02 0.38 -7.07
CA PRO A 17 7.78 -0.95 -6.52
C PRO A 17 7.32 -0.87 -5.06
N ILE A 18 6.24 -1.59 -4.76
CA ILE A 18 5.70 -1.71 -3.41
C ILE A 18 6.23 -2.99 -2.79
N LEU A 19 6.87 -2.89 -1.62
CA LEU A 19 7.41 -4.04 -0.92
C LEU A 19 6.25 -4.90 -0.40
N LEU A 20 6.30 -6.21 -0.60
CA LEU A 20 5.31 -7.13 -0.02
C LEU A 20 5.85 -7.78 1.25
N TRP A 21 7.01 -8.41 1.12
CA TRP A 21 7.76 -9.01 2.22
C TRP A 21 9.24 -9.12 1.83
N ALA A 22 10.11 -9.17 2.82
CA ALA A 22 11.48 -9.61 2.64
C ALA A 22 11.56 -11.07 3.10
N ILE A 23 12.03 -11.96 2.23
CA ILE A 23 12.34 -13.32 2.65
C ILE A 23 13.66 -13.25 3.42
N GLU A 24 13.56 -13.28 4.75
CA GLU A 24 14.70 -13.43 5.63
C GLU A 24 15.25 -14.86 5.51
N ARG A 25 16.57 -14.98 5.46
CA ARG A 25 17.27 -16.26 5.46
C ARG A 25 18.20 -16.34 6.65
N ALA A 26 18.45 -17.58 7.10
CA ALA A 26 19.45 -17.86 8.13
C ALA A 26 20.85 -17.34 7.77
N SER A 27 21.15 -17.17 6.48
CA SER A 27 22.37 -16.51 6.00
C SER A 27 22.18 -15.87 4.61
N GLY A 28 23.01 -14.85 4.31
CA GLY A 28 23.01 -14.12 3.05
C GLY A 28 22.01 -12.96 2.95
N PRO A 29 22.00 -12.22 1.82
CA PRO A 29 21.11 -11.07 1.65
C PRO A 29 19.65 -11.52 1.58
N ALA A 30 18.75 -10.80 2.24
CA ALA A 30 17.32 -11.02 2.11
C ALA A 30 16.86 -10.79 0.66
N PHE A 31 15.80 -11.48 0.25
CA PHE A 31 15.19 -11.26 -1.06
C PHE A 31 13.87 -10.50 -0.90
N PRO A 32 13.86 -9.17 -1.13
CA PRO A 32 12.63 -8.42 -1.13
C PRO A 32 11.77 -8.77 -2.34
N VAL A 33 10.50 -9.08 -2.08
CA VAL A 33 9.48 -9.35 -3.10
C VAL A 33 8.62 -8.12 -3.26
N TYR A 34 8.36 -7.72 -4.51
CA TYR A 34 7.65 -6.48 -4.82
C TYR A 34 6.41 -6.74 -5.69
N ALA A 35 5.43 -5.84 -5.60
CA ALA A 35 4.34 -5.71 -6.55
C ALA A 35 4.26 -4.28 -7.11
N CYS A 36 3.59 -4.12 -8.26
CA CYS A 36 3.22 -2.81 -8.75
C CYS A 36 2.09 -2.20 -7.87
N PRO A 37 1.88 -0.87 -7.93
CA PRO A 37 0.87 -0.20 -7.11
C PRO A 37 -0.57 -0.68 -7.35
N ASP A 38 -0.85 -1.28 -8.50
CA ASP A 38 -2.18 -1.79 -8.83
C ASP A 38 -2.43 -3.20 -8.27
N CYS A 39 -1.38 -4.04 -8.19
CA CYS A 39 -1.47 -5.40 -7.64
C CYS A 39 -1.26 -5.46 -6.12
N ALA A 40 -0.43 -4.57 -5.55
CA ALA A 40 -0.10 -4.56 -4.12
C ALA A 40 -1.30 -4.58 -3.16
N PRO A 41 -2.44 -3.87 -3.41
CA PRO A 41 -3.60 -3.90 -2.52
C PRO A 41 -4.26 -5.28 -2.34
N ALA A 42 -3.95 -6.25 -3.19
CA ALA A 42 -4.42 -7.62 -3.04
C ALA A 42 -3.53 -8.48 -2.13
N ARG A 43 -2.32 -8.01 -1.85
CA ARG A 43 -1.30 -8.75 -1.10
C ARG A 43 -1.03 -8.16 0.29
N LEU A 44 -1.35 -6.88 0.47
CA LEU A 44 -1.11 -6.15 1.72
C LEU A 44 -2.38 -6.05 2.57
N THR A 45 -2.21 -6.15 3.88
CA THR A 45 -3.21 -5.65 4.82
C THR A 45 -3.22 -4.12 4.81
N THR A 46 -4.32 -3.52 5.27
CA THR A 46 -4.42 -2.07 5.45
C THR A 46 -3.29 -1.52 6.31
N ASP A 47 -2.96 -2.21 7.42
CA ASP A 47 -1.91 -1.77 8.34
C ASP A 47 -0.52 -1.82 7.69
N GLN A 48 -0.24 -2.85 6.89
CA GLN A 48 1.02 -2.92 6.13
C GLN A 48 1.13 -1.79 5.10
N ALA A 49 0.03 -1.49 4.39
CA ALA A 49 0.00 -0.40 3.43
C ALA A 49 0.23 0.97 4.11
N MET A 50 -0.42 1.20 5.26
CA MET A 50 -0.26 2.44 6.03
C MET A 50 1.16 2.57 6.60
N ALA A 51 1.73 1.50 7.16
CA ALA A 51 3.09 1.50 7.69
C ALA A 51 4.12 1.84 6.61
N GLN A 52 3.95 1.32 5.39
CA GLN A 52 4.86 1.66 4.29
C GLN A 52 4.74 3.12 3.85
N LEU A 53 3.52 3.65 3.75
CA LEU A 53 3.29 5.07 3.46
C LEU A 53 3.97 5.96 4.51
N PHE A 54 3.74 5.67 5.79
CA PHE A 54 4.34 6.39 6.91
C PHE A 54 5.88 6.32 6.90
N ASN A 55 6.44 5.11 6.76
CA ASN A 55 7.90 4.92 6.72
C ASN A 55 8.53 5.70 5.57
N HIS A 56 7.92 5.69 4.39
CA HIS A 56 8.42 6.46 3.25
C HIS A 56 8.36 7.96 3.52
N THR A 57 7.20 8.47 3.92
CA THR A 57 6.97 9.92 4.06
C THR A 57 7.77 10.57 5.18
N THR A 58 8.04 9.84 6.26
CA THR A 58 8.91 10.31 7.36
C THR A 58 10.40 10.33 7.03
N HIS A 59 10.81 9.62 5.97
CA HIS A 59 12.22 9.50 5.56
C HIS A 59 12.47 10.02 4.14
N CYS A 60 11.51 10.76 3.56
CA CYS A 60 11.61 11.27 2.19
C CYS A 60 11.55 12.79 2.15
N ASP A 61 12.68 13.42 1.85
CA ASP A 61 12.80 14.88 1.75
C ASP A 61 11.92 15.49 0.64
N ALA A 62 11.55 14.69 -0.37
CA ALA A 62 10.71 15.12 -1.48
C ALA A 62 9.20 15.07 -1.17
N CYS A 63 8.79 14.43 -0.07
CA CYS A 63 7.38 14.29 0.31
C CYS A 63 6.91 15.45 1.19
N THR A 64 7.08 16.68 0.71
CA THR A 64 6.58 17.90 1.36
C THR A 64 5.71 18.70 0.38
N PRO A 65 4.37 18.79 0.56
CA PRO A 65 3.55 18.09 1.57
C PRO A 65 3.51 16.57 1.35
N LEU A 66 2.90 15.83 2.27
CA LEU A 66 2.80 14.35 2.24
C LEU A 66 2.48 13.83 0.83
N ASP A 67 3.15 12.76 0.41
CA ASP A 67 2.89 12.02 -0.84
C ASP A 67 3.19 12.77 -2.15
N SER A 68 4.02 13.81 -2.09
CA SER A 68 4.38 14.61 -3.27
C SER A 68 5.33 13.92 -4.25
N CYS A 69 6.06 12.87 -3.84
CA CYS A 69 6.92 12.11 -4.74
C CYS A 69 6.18 10.91 -5.38
N ALA A 70 6.71 10.38 -6.48
CA ALA A 70 6.08 9.29 -7.24
C ALA A 70 5.79 8.03 -6.40
N LEU A 71 6.73 7.65 -5.52
CA LEU A 71 6.54 6.50 -4.63
C LEU A 71 5.54 6.81 -3.50
N GLY A 72 5.58 8.01 -2.93
CA GLY A 72 4.60 8.47 -1.94
C GLY A 72 3.18 8.39 -2.51
N TRP A 73 2.94 9.00 -3.67
CA TRP A 73 1.65 8.94 -4.34
C TRP A 73 1.18 7.51 -4.67
N ALA A 74 2.10 6.64 -5.09
CA ALA A 74 1.80 5.23 -5.31
C ALA A 74 1.37 4.52 -4.02
N LEU A 75 2.06 4.77 -2.90
CA LEU A 75 1.71 4.22 -1.59
C LEU A 75 0.35 4.74 -1.10
N SER A 76 0.03 6.03 -1.27
CA SER A 76 -1.30 6.57 -0.90
C SER A 76 -2.41 5.89 -1.69
N ARG A 77 -2.19 5.64 -2.98
CA ARG A 77 -3.14 4.89 -3.81
C ARG A 77 -3.35 3.47 -3.30
N VAL A 78 -2.28 2.80 -2.88
CA VAL A 78 -2.34 1.45 -2.30
C VAL A 78 -3.15 1.47 -1.01
N VAL A 79 -2.87 2.42 -0.10
CA VAL A 79 -3.64 2.62 1.14
C VAL A 79 -5.12 2.85 0.85
N GLY A 80 -5.44 3.77 -0.06
CA GLY A 80 -6.83 4.06 -0.42
C GLY A 80 -7.57 2.84 -0.98
N ARG A 81 -6.90 2.00 -1.78
CA ARG A 81 -7.48 0.74 -2.30
C ARG A 81 -7.63 -0.32 -1.20
N ALA A 82 -6.66 -0.45 -0.29
CA ALA A 82 -6.74 -1.38 0.84
C ALA A 82 -7.87 -1.00 1.81
N LEU A 83 -8.05 0.30 2.10
CA LEU A 83 -9.15 0.81 2.92
C LEU A 83 -10.51 0.52 2.29
N ARG A 84 -10.67 0.77 0.98
CA ARG A 84 -11.94 0.48 0.28
C ARG A 84 -12.31 -1.00 0.30
N ARG A 85 -11.33 -1.91 0.27
CA ARG A 85 -11.58 -3.36 0.38
C ARG A 85 -12.07 -3.79 1.76
N ARG A 86 -11.66 -3.10 2.82
CA ARG A 86 -12.13 -3.36 4.19
C ARG A 86 -13.47 -2.71 4.51
N ARG A 87 -13.75 -1.55 3.90
CA ARG A 87 -14.98 -0.79 4.17
C ARG A 87 -16.19 -1.68 3.81
N PRO A 88 -17.07 -2.00 4.78
CA PRO A 88 -18.33 -2.66 4.44
C PRO A 88 -19.14 -1.76 3.51
N GLU A 89 -19.88 -2.39 2.60
CA GLU A 89 -20.75 -1.66 1.68
C GLU A 89 -21.70 -0.77 2.50
N PRO A 90 -21.93 0.50 2.09
CA PRO A 90 -22.89 1.34 2.78
C PRO A 90 -24.23 0.59 2.81
N ALA A 91 -24.86 0.50 3.97
CA ALA A 91 -26.19 -0.11 4.04
C ALA A 91 -27.14 0.73 3.16
N ASP A 92 -27.79 0.09 2.18
CA ASP A 92 -28.75 0.72 1.25
C ASP A 92 -30.07 1.12 1.92
N GLY A 93 -30.14 1.11 3.25
CA GLY A 93 -31.34 1.39 4.03
C GLY A 93 -31.27 2.73 4.76
N PRO A 94 -32.42 3.41 4.96
CA PRO A 94 -32.52 4.47 5.97
C PRO A 94 -32.05 3.92 7.34
N PRO A 95 -31.40 4.73 8.19
CA PRO A 95 -31.06 4.29 9.54
C PRO A 95 -32.33 3.82 10.24
N GLU A 96 -32.29 2.65 10.87
CA GLU A 96 -33.44 2.15 11.62
C GLU A 96 -33.85 3.17 12.68
N PRO A 97 -35.15 3.42 12.87
CA PRO A 97 -35.62 4.36 13.87
C PRO A 97 -35.14 3.90 15.25
N VAL A 98 -34.30 4.73 15.87
CA VAL A 98 -33.89 4.55 17.26
C VAL A 98 -35.12 4.78 18.13
N GLU A 99 -35.68 3.72 18.71
CA GLU A 99 -36.72 3.86 19.75
C GLU A 99 -36.12 4.60 20.94
N ALA A 100 -36.65 5.79 21.21
CA ALA A 100 -36.33 6.56 22.41
C ALA A 100 -36.95 5.88 23.64
N PRO A 101 -36.28 5.95 24.82
CA PRO A 101 -36.75 5.30 26.06
C PRO A 101 -38.06 5.88 26.60
#